data_AF-A0A958CLA3-F1
#
_entry.id   AF-A0A958CLA3-F1
#
_cell.length_a   1.000
_cell.length_b   1.000
_cell.length_c   1.000
_cell.angle_alpha   90.00
_cell.angle_beta   90.00
_cell.angle_gamma   90.00
#
_symmetry.space_group_name_H-M   'P 1'
#
loop_
_entity.id
_entity.type
_entity.pdbx_description
1 polymer ?
#
loop_
_entity_poly.entity_id
_entity_poly.type
_entity_poly.pdbx_seq_one_letter_code
_entity_poly.pdbx_strand_id
1 'polypeptide(L)'
;SPFLRVGDSVLTGFLSQLLRPELVGRGYGLNPVALAAYFGILLTGVNLLPAGQLDGGHIAYALFGRAARPLGFVVIAGLLVMGTLFWRGWYLWAALIFFTGLRHPSPLDEITPVDTSRRIIGVAAFVLLLLTFIPVPN
;
A
#
# COMPACT_ATOMS: atom_id res chain seq x y z
N SER A 1 -9.09 -25.91 1.48
CA SER A 1 -8.22 -25.50 2.60
C SER A 1 -8.65 -24.10 3.04
N PRO A 2 -8.98 -23.84 4.31
CA PRO A 2 -9.72 -22.62 4.67
C PRO A 2 -8.86 -21.37 4.90
N PHE A 3 -7.55 -21.41 4.63
CA PHE A 3 -6.62 -20.40 5.13
C PHE A 3 -6.35 -19.21 4.20
N LEU A 4 -7.11 -19.05 3.13
CA LEU A 4 -7.14 -17.83 2.32
C LEU A 4 -8.59 -17.51 1.98
N ARG A 5 -9.26 -16.75 2.84
CA ARG A 5 -10.42 -15.99 2.37
C ARG A 5 -9.89 -14.92 1.42
N VAL A 6 -10.51 -14.81 0.25
CA VAL A 6 -10.20 -13.80 -0.76
C VAL A 6 -10.43 -12.43 -0.11
N GLY A 7 -9.36 -11.81 0.39
CA GLY A 7 -9.40 -10.47 1.00
C GLY A 7 -8.40 -10.17 2.11
N ASP A 8 -7.86 -11.18 2.79
CA ASP A 8 -6.89 -10.95 3.88
C ASP A 8 -5.47 -10.68 3.33
N SER A 9 -4.68 -9.78 3.94
CA SER A 9 -3.25 -9.67 3.59
C SER A 9 -2.45 -10.82 4.16
N VAL A 10 -1.33 -11.14 3.48
CA VAL A 10 -0.39 -12.20 3.88
C VAL A 10 0.11 -12.01 5.31
N LEU A 11 0.38 -10.77 5.72
CA LEU A 11 0.80 -10.45 7.09
C LEU A 11 -0.31 -10.74 8.11
N THR A 12 -1.56 -10.40 7.81
CA THR A 12 -2.70 -10.69 8.70
C THR A 12 -2.92 -12.19 8.83
N GLY A 13 -2.79 -12.92 7.72
CA GLY A 13 -2.83 -14.39 7.70
C GLY A 13 -1.74 -15.01 8.59
N PHE A 14 -0.50 -14.55 8.44
CA PHE A 14 0.64 -15.03 9.24
C PHE A 14 0.50 -14.70 10.73
N LEU A 15 0.14 -13.47 11.07
CA LEU A 15 -0.05 -13.04 12.46
C LEU A 15 -1.21 -13.77 13.13
N SER A 16 -2.29 -14.09 12.40
CA SER A 16 -3.40 -14.89 12.93
C SER A 16 -2.96 -16.32 13.30
N GLN A 17 -2.12 -16.94 12.47
CA GLN A 17 -1.56 -18.27 12.74
C GLN A 17 -0.58 -18.26 13.91
N LEU A 18 0.22 -17.20 14.05
CA LEU A 18 1.24 -17.10 15.09
C LEU A 18 0.67 -16.73 16.47
N LEU A 19 -0.33 -15.84 16.51
CA LEU A 19 -0.83 -15.27 17.78
C LEU A 19 -2.00 -16.06 18.38
N ARG A 20 -2.90 -16.62 17.56
CA ARG A 20 -4.13 -17.30 18.03
C ARG A 20 -4.75 -18.24 16.97
N PRO A 21 -4.21 -19.45 16.74
CA PRO A 21 -4.76 -20.40 15.76
C PRO A 21 -6.20 -20.88 16.06
N GLU A 22 -6.68 -20.75 17.30
CA GLU A 22 -8.01 -21.20 17.75
C GLU A 22 -9.17 -20.27 17.35
N LEU A 23 -8.87 -19.03 16.94
CA LEU A 23 -9.87 -18.00 16.65
C LEU A 23 -10.23 -17.93 15.14
N VAL A 24 -9.62 -18.77 14.31
CA VAL A 24 -9.75 -18.74 12.84
C VAL A 24 -11.14 -19.23 12.34
N GLY A 25 -12.02 -19.71 13.24
CA GLY A 25 -13.30 -20.33 12.87
C GLY A 25 -14.59 -19.64 13.37
N ARG A 26 -14.52 -18.65 14.26
CA ARG A 26 -15.72 -17.98 14.80
C ARG A 26 -15.58 -16.49 14.56
N GLY A 27 -16.51 -15.88 13.81
CA GLY A 27 -16.43 -14.44 13.49
C GLY A 27 -16.19 -13.61 14.75
N TYR A 28 -15.02 -12.99 14.87
CA TYR A 28 -14.69 -12.12 15.98
C TYR A 28 -15.19 -10.71 15.65
N GLY A 29 -16.04 -10.16 16.51
CA GLY A 29 -16.10 -8.70 16.65
C GLY A 29 -14.70 -8.23 17.02
N LEU A 30 -14.05 -7.49 16.12
CA LEU A 30 -12.70 -6.98 16.33
C LEU A 30 -12.72 -6.10 17.59
N ASN A 31 -11.94 -6.47 18.62
CA ASN A 31 -11.67 -5.56 19.73
C ASN A 31 -11.06 -4.26 19.15
N PRO A 32 -11.40 -3.05 19.65
CA PRO A 32 -10.89 -1.78 19.14
C PRO A 32 -9.39 -1.74 18.83
N VAL A 33 -8.57 -2.45 19.60
CA VAL A 33 -7.11 -2.56 19.36
C VAL A 33 -6.79 -3.32 18.07
N ALA A 34 -7.49 -4.42 17.80
CA ALA A 34 -7.29 -5.22 16.58
C ALA A 34 -7.75 -4.45 15.33
N LEU A 35 -8.85 -3.69 15.44
CA LEU A 35 -9.33 -2.82 14.38
C LEU A 35 -8.31 -1.70 14.08
N ALA A 36 -7.74 -1.09 15.12
CA ALA A 36 -6.69 -0.07 14.96
C ALA A 36 -5.43 -0.64 14.30
N ALA A 37 -4.99 -1.85 14.68
CA ALA A 37 -3.86 -2.52 14.04
C ALA A 37 -4.12 -2.82 12.55
N TYR A 38 -5.33 -3.28 12.23
CA TYR A 38 -5.76 -3.53 10.85
C TYR A 38 -5.72 -2.25 9.99
N PHE A 39 -6.31 -1.15 10.48
CA PHE A 39 -6.23 0.13 9.80
C PHE A 39 -4.80 0.65 9.69
N GLY A 40 -3.96 0.43 10.72
CA GLY A 40 -2.54 0.78 10.66
C GLY A 40 -1.80 0.08 9.52
N ILE A 41 -2.05 -1.23 9.32
CA ILE A 41 -1.49 -2.00 8.20
C ILE A 41 -2.01 -1.49 6.86
N LEU A 42 -3.31 -1.25 6.74
CA LEU A 42 -3.92 -0.72 5.52
C LEU A 42 -3.33 0.65 5.15
N LEU A 43 -3.25 1.58 6.12
CA LEU A 43 -2.70 2.91 5.93
C LEU A 43 -1.21 2.85 5.54
N THR A 44 -0.44 1.95 6.16
CA THR A 44 0.96 1.72 5.80
C THR A 44 1.07 1.24 4.35
N GLY A 45 0.27 0.25 3.95
CA GLY A 45 0.27 -0.27 2.58
C GLY A 45 -0.12 0.78 1.56
N VAL A 46 -1.14 1.58 1.83
CA VAL A 46 -1.54 2.69 0.96
C VAL A 46 -0.42 3.73 0.85
N ASN A 47 0.21 4.10 1.96
CA ASN A 47 1.25 5.14 1.97
C ASN A 47 2.54 4.71 1.23
N LEU A 48 2.74 3.41 1.01
CA LEU A 48 3.86 2.89 0.23
C LEU A 48 3.55 2.79 -1.28
N LEU A 49 2.35 3.14 -1.74
CA LEU A 49 2.04 3.18 -3.17
C LEU A 49 2.89 4.24 -3.89
N PRO A 50 3.44 3.94 -5.08
CA PRO A 50 4.31 4.85 -5.82
C PRO A 50 3.53 5.96 -6.54
N ALA A 51 2.84 6.80 -5.78
CA ALA A 51 1.96 7.84 -6.32
C ALA A 51 1.92 9.12 -5.46
N GLY A 52 1.94 10.27 -6.13
CA GLY A 52 1.67 11.56 -5.53
C GLY A 52 2.59 11.94 -4.36
N GLN A 53 2.01 12.42 -3.27
CA GLN A 53 2.68 12.84 -2.04
C GLN A 53 2.90 11.70 -1.04
N LEU A 54 2.50 10.47 -1.40
CA LEU A 54 2.72 9.30 -0.54
C LEU A 54 4.21 9.03 -0.38
N ASP A 55 4.60 8.39 0.71
CA ASP A 55 6.00 8.02 0.96
C ASP A 55 6.54 7.13 -0.18
N GLY A 56 5.71 6.24 -0.73
CA GLY A 56 6.05 5.44 -1.91
C GLY A 56 6.30 6.28 -3.16
N GLY A 57 5.64 7.43 -3.32
CA GLY A 57 5.86 8.38 -4.41
C GLY A 57 7.23 9.07 -4.30
N HIS A 58 7.62 9.50 -3.09
CA HIS A 58 8.95 10.05 -2.83
C HIS A 58 10.05 9.02 -3.02
N ILE A 59 9.83 7.78 -2.57
CA ILE A 59 10.75 6.66 -2.77
C ILE A 59 10.90 6.36 -4.26
N ALA A 60 9.80 6.27 -5.01
CA ALA A 60 9.83 6.04 -6.45
C ALA A 60 10.58 7.18 -7.18
N TYR A 61 10.35 8.44 -6.80
CA TYR A 61 11.07 9.57 -7.36
C TYR A 61 12.57 9.55 -7.01
N ALA A 62 12.94 9.16 -5.79
CA ALA A 62 14.34 9.03 -5.39
C ALA A 62 15.09 7.90 -6.13
N LEU A 63 14.38 6.88 -6.62
CA LEU A 63 14.93 5.73 -7.35
C LEU A 63 14.96 5.93 -8.86
N PHE A 64 13.93 6.55 -9.42
CA PHE A 64 13.72 6.62 -10.88
C PHE A 64 13.63 8.06 -11.41
N GLY A 65 13.75 9.06 -10.54
CA GLY A 65 13.65 10.47 -10.90
C GLY A 65 12.33 10.78 -11.60
N ARG A 66 12.39 11.57 -12.68
CA ARG A 66 11.21 11.91 -13.49
C ARG A 66 10.52 10.71 -14.13
N ALA A 67 11.21 9.58 -14.32
CA ALA A 67 10.62 8.35 -14.86
C ALA A 67 9.62 7.71 -13.89
N ALA A 68 9.57 8.13 -12.62
CA ALA A 68 8.54 7.70 -11.67
C ALA A 68 7.17 8.35 -11.90
N ARG A 69 7.08 9.47 -12.64
CA ARG A 69 5.82 10.21 -12.82
C ARG A 69 4.66 9.38 -13.40
N PRO A 70 4.87 8.53 -14.42
CA PRO A 70 3.82 7.67 -14.93
C PRO A 70 3.27 6.67 -13.90
N LEU A 71 4.07 6.28 -12.89
CA LEU A 71 3.64 5.31 -11.86
C LEU A 71 2.43 5.80 -11.08
N GLY A 72 2.33 7.11 -10.82
CA GLY A 72 1.16 7.68 -10.15
C GLY A 72 -0.14 7.44 -10.93
N PHE A 73 -0.10 7.58 -12.27
CA PHE A 73 -1.26 7.29 -13.12
C PHE A 73 -1.58 5.79 -13.18
N VAL A 74 -0.55 4.94 -13.21
CA VAL A 74 -0.72 3.48 -13.15
C VAL A 74 -1.37 3.06 -11.83
N VAL A 75 -0.93 3.63 -10.70
CA VAL A 75 -1.52 3.38 -9.37
C VAL A 75 -2.99 3.83 -9.35
N ILE A 76 -3.30 5.05 -9.82
CA ILE A 76 -4.69 5.53 -9.86
C ILE A 76 -5.56 4.61 -10.72
N ALA A 77 -5.11 4.25 -11.92
CA ALA A 77 -5.85 3.33 -12.80
C ALA A 77 -6.06 1.96 -12.13
N GLY A 78 -5.04 1.43 -11.47
CA GLY A 78 -5.12 0.19 -10.69
C GLY A 78 -6.15 0.29 -9.57
N LEU A 79 -6.13 1.37 -8.79
CA LEU A 79 -7.08 1.61 -7.70
C LEU A 79 -8.53 1.75 -8.23
N LEU A 80 -8.73 2.38 -9.37
CA LEU A 80 -10.07 2.46 -10.00
C LEU A 80 -10.57 1.06 -10.39
N VAL A 81 -9.72 0.25 -11.03
CA VAL A 81 -10.04 -1.15 -11.36
C VAL A 81 -10.34 -1.94 -10.08
N MET A 82 -9.54 -1.76 -9.02
CA MET A 82 -9.80 -2.44 -7.75
C MET A 82 -11.08 -1.95 -7.06
N GLY A 83 -11.44 -0.68 -7.24
CA GLY A 83 -12.72 -0.11 -6.81
C GLY A 83 -13.92 -0.78 -7.48
N THR A 84 -13.77 -1.20 -8.75
CA THR A 84 -14.81 -1.91 -9.49
C THR A 84 -14.88 -3.40 -9.13
N LEU A 85 -13.73 -4.06 -8.95
CA LEU A 85 -13.65 -5.52 -8.84
C LEU A 85 -13.67 -6.05 -7.40
N PHE A 86 -13.22 -5.25 -6.42
CA PHE A 86 -12.96 -5.71 -5.06
C PHE A 86 -13.72 -4.90 -4.02
N TRP A 87 -13.33 -3.64 -3.78
CA TRP A 87 -13.90 -2.81 -2.71
C TRP A 87 -14.04 -1.36 -3.13
N ARG A 88 -15.26 -0.80 -3.00
CA ARG A 88 -15.56 0.58 -3.40
C ARG A 88 -14.72 1.64 -2.67
N GLY A 89 -14.16 1.32 -1.50
CA GLY A 89 -13.27 2.22 -0.77
C GLY A 89 -12.00 2.59 -1.55
N TRP A 90 -11.60 1.80 -2.54
CA TRP A 90 -10.49 2.16 -3.43
C TRP A 90 -10.75 3.41 -4.26
N TYR A 91 -12.00 3.76 -4.55
CA TYR A 91 -12.32 5.04 -5.22
C TYR A 91 -11.98 6.24 -4.35
N LEU A 92 -12.16 6.14 -3.03
CA LEU A 92 -11.78 7.20 -2.09
C LEU A 92 -10.26 7.41 -2.16
N TRP A 93 -9.49 6.33 -2.09
CA TRP A 93 -8.03 6.40 -2.20
C TRP A 93 -7.56 6.93 -3.54
N ALA A 94 -8.16 6.48 -4.65
CA ALA A 94 -7.87 7.00 -5.98
C ALA A 94 -8.15 8.51 -6.08
N ALA A 95 -9.27 8.98 -5.53
CA ALA A 95 -9.61 10.40 -5.49
C ALA A 95 -8.61 11.20 -4.64
N LEU A 96 -8.29 10.74 -3.44
CA LEU A 96 -7.31 11.40 -2.56
C LEU A 96 -5.95 11.52 -3.24
N ILE A 97 -5.45 10.45 -3.86
CA ILE A 97 -4.17 10.45 -4.58
C ILE A 97 -4.24 11.35 -5.82
N PHE A 98 -5.36 11.37 -6.55
CA PHE A 98 -5.55 12.26 -7.70
C PHE A 98 -5.48 13.74 -7.28
N PHE A 99 -6.19 14.13 -6.22
CA PHE A 99 -6.21 15.53 -5.77
C PHE A 99 -4.91 15.98 -5.10
N THR A 100 -4.21 15.09 -4.40
CA THR A 100 -2.93 15.40 -3.73
C THR A 100 -1.72 15.23 -4.64
N GLY A 101 -1.77 14.31 -5.60
CA GLY A 101 -0.63 13.85 -6.39
C GLY A 101 -0.35 14.62 -7.68
N LEU A 102 -1.32 15.39 -8.20
CA LEU A 102 -1.12 16.23 -9.39
C LEU A 102 -0.22 17.46 -9.14
N ARG A 103 0.07 17.77 -7.88
CA ARG A 103 0.96 18.87 -7.48
C ARG A 103 2.28 18.32 -6.98
N HIS A 104 3.16 17.92 -7.90
CA HIS A 104 4.59 17.78 -7.60
C HIS A 104 5.34 18.90 -8.32
N PRO A 105 5.72 19.99 -7.62
CA PRO A 105 6.69 20.93 -8.17
C PRO A 105 8.00 20.17 -8.34
N SER A 106 8.51 20.10 -9.57
CA SER A 106 9.76 19.40 -9.89
C SER A 106 10.88 19.84 -8.94
N PRO A 107 11.48 18.95 -8.14
CA PRO A 107 12.72 19.27 -7.43
C PRO A 107 13.81 19.61 -8.46
N LEU A 108 14.52 20.72 -8.23
CA LEU A 108 15.51 21.31 -9.14
C LEU A 108 16.82 20.51 -9.28
N ASP A 109 16.91 19.30 -8.71
CA ASP A 109 18.15 18.53 -8.63
C ASP A 109 18.05 17.22 -9.43
N GLU A 110 18.56 17.25 -10.66
CA GLU A 110 18.31 16.24 -11.70
C GLU A 110 19.49 15.30 -11.98
N ILE A 111 20.60 15.41 -11.24
CA ILE A 111 21.89 14.86 -11.71
C ILE A 111 22.49 13.84 -10.73
N THR A 112 21.86 13.57 -9.58
CA THR A 112 22.45 12.66 -8.58
C THR A 112 22.18 11.18 -8.91
N PRO A 113 23.20 10.33 -9.12
CA PRO A 113 23.00 8.90 -9.27
C PRO A 113 22.45 8.29 -7.97
N VAL A 114 21.64 7.23 -8.12
CA VAL A 114 20.97 6.55 -7.01
C VAL A 114 22.00 5.80 -6.18
N ASP A 115 22.26 6.27 -4.96
CA ASP A 115 23.14 5.57 -4.00
C ASP A 115 22.58 4.19 -3.60
N THR A 116 23.47 3.25 -3.26
CA THR A 116 23.13 1.87 -2.89
C THR A 116 22.14 1.81 -1.71
N SER A 117 22.27 2.74 -0.76
CA SER A 117 21.37 2.87 0.39
C SER A 117 19.92 3.14 -0.03
N ARG A 118 19.73 3.97 -1.07
CA ARG A 118 18.39 4.32 -1.60
C ARG A 118 17.73 3.11 -2.26
N ARG A 119 18.52 2.29 -2.95
CA ARG A 119 18.05 1.06 -3.59
C ARG A 119 17.56 0.03 -2.57
N ILE A 120 18.25 -0.12 -1.44
CA ILE A 120 17.85 -1.02 -0.36
C ILE A 120 16.52 -0.56 0.26
N ILE A 121 16.38 0.75 0.53
CA ILE A 121 15.13 1.33 1.06
C ILE A 121 13.98 1.11 0.08
N GLY A 122 14.22 1.29 -1.23
CA GLY A 122 13.24 1.02 -2.28
C GLY A 122 12.74 -0.42 -2.29
N VAL A 123 13.67 -1.38 -2.21
CA VAL A 123 13.33 -2.80 -2.15
C VAL A 123 12.56 -3.12 -0.87
N ALA A 124 13.01 -2.63 0.29
CA ALA A 124 12.32 -2.83 1.56
C ALA A 124 10.90 -2.26 1.53
N ALA A 125 10.69 -1.07 0.96
CA ALA A 125 9.39 -0.45 0.79
C ALA A 125 8.47 -1.27 -0.12
N PHE A 126 8.98 -1.81 -1.23
CA PHE A 126 8.19 -2.66 -2.12
C PHE A 126 7.82 -4.00 -1.46
N VAL A 127 8.74 -4.60 -0.70
CA VAL A 127 8.46 -5.80 0.09
C VAL A 127 7.38 -5.51 1.15
N LEU A 128 7.48 -4.40 1.87
CA LEU A 128 6.48 -4.00 2.85
C LEU A 128 5.13 -3.72 2.20
N LEU A 129 5.10 -3.08 1.03
CA LEU A 129 3.87 -2.90 0.26
C LEU A 129 3.21 -4.24 -0.05
N LEU A 130 3.95 -5.20 -0.59
CA LEU A 130 3.42 -6.54 -0.89
C LEU A 130 2.92 -7.28 0.36
N LEU A 131 3.60 -7.11 1.49
CA LEU A 131 3.21 -7.75 2.76
C LEU A 131 1.96 -7.12 3.38
N THR A 132 1.77 -5.81 3.21
CA THR A 132 0.74 -5.01 3.88
C THR A 132 -0.47 -4.72 3.00
N PHE A 133 -0.37 -4.90 1.68
CA PHE A 133 -1.47 -4.61 0.77
C PHE A 133 -2.64 -5.58 0.98
N ILE A 134 -3.80 -5.02 1.35
CA ILE A 134 -5.05 -5.76 1.63
C ILE A 134 -6.01 -5.47 0.47
N PRO A 135 -6.11 -6.33 -0.56
CA PRO A 135 -6.87 -6.02 -1.77
C PRO A 135 -8.39 -5.91 -1.56
N VAL A 136 -8.95 -6.63 -0.58
CA VAL A 136 -10.36 -6.54 -0.18
C VAL A 136 -10.43 -6.27 1.32
N PRO A 137 -10.50 -4.99 1.72
CA PRO A 137 -10.69 -4.67 3.12
C PRO A 137 -12.10 -5.07 3.57
N ASN A 138 -12.23 -6.08 4.43
CA ASN A 138 -13.50 -6.60 4.94
C ASN A 138 -13.95 -5.91 6.23
#